data_AF-A0A229S159-F1
#
_entry.id   AF-A0A229S159-F1
#
_cell.length_a   1.000
_cell.length_b   1.000
_cell.length_c   1.000
_cell.angle_alpha   90.00
_cell.angle_beta   90.00
_cell.angle_gamma   90.00
#
_symmetry.space_group_name_H-M   'P 1'
#
loop_
_entity.id
_entity.type
_entity.pdbx_description
1 polymer ?
#
loop_
_entity_poly.entity_id
_entity_poly.type
_entity_poly.pdbx_seq_one_letter_code
_entity_poly.pdbx_strand_id
1 'polypeptide(L)'
;MWPRLPGADDGRVTEIITGLNLSLLEILALLGAVALVMARWLPPAARSRATIAAGAALLVSAIALGVTGIRWQLLPVLAGALLAAPFAFSPLLRRRTGRRARWWLALPGSLACTGLITAGVVAAWAFPVPVFPGPSGPFAVGTRVLQWTDPLRPETFTADPLDRRTVVAQLWYPAQNSPADAPRAPYLGRTEDEARTVSEALARGTGLPGFLMDDVPRARTHSVFGAPVAREGGRFPIVLFSPGSSGVRTQNTAWAEELASRGYVVAALDHPYDSAAVVLADGRTITTETVSSGDRDKDEELAAGWTSVRAADLGFVL
;
A
#
# COMPACT_ATOMS: atom_id res chain seq x y z
N MET A 1 -10.79 -9.85 -37.06
CA MET A 1 -9.77 -8.77 -37.00
C MET A 1 -10.47 -7.52 -36.48
N TRP A 2 -10.32 -7.20 -35.20
CA TRP A 2 -10.77 -5.91 -34.68
C TRP A 2 -9.75 -4.82 -35.05
N PRO A 3 -10.19 -3.66 -35.55
CA PRO A 3 -9.28 -2.57 -35.84
C PRO A 3 -8.80 -1.96 -34.52
N ARG A 4 -7.48 -2.01 -34.28
CA ARG A 4 -6.84 -1.24 -33.20
C ARG A 4 -6.88 0.23 -33.61
N LEU A 5 -7.65 1.05 -32.89
CA LEU A 5 -7.43 2.49 -32.88
C LEU A 5 -6.33 2.77 -31.84
N PRO A 6 -5.25 3.48 -32.20
CA PRO A 6 -4.25 3.90 -31.23
C PRO A 6 -4.84 5.08 -30.44
N GLY A 7 -5.32 4.80 -29.22
CA GLY A 7 -5.74 5.83 -28.29
C GLY A 7 -4.54 6.32 -27.47
N ALA A 8 -4.37 7.63 -27.37
CA ALA A 8 -3.33 8.27 -26.55
C ALA A 8 -3.43 7.96 -25.04
N ASP A 9 -4.45 7.21 -24.61
CA ASP A 9 -4.74 6.86 -23.21
C ASP A 9 -4.24 5.47 -22.77
N ASP A 10 -3.75 4.63 -23.69
CA ASP A 10 -3.27 3.28 -23.37
C ASP A 10 -2.06 3.28 -22.40
N GLY A 11 -1.39 4.43 -22.23
CA GLY A 11 -0.27 4.60 -21.29
C GLY A 11 -0.66 4.85 -19.83
N ARG A 12 -1.90 5.23 -19.53
CA ARG A 12 -2.28 5.70 -18.18
C ARG A 12 -2.57 4.58 -17.17
N VAL A 13 -2.97 3.40 -17.63
CA VAL A 13 -3.27 2.26 -16.74
C VAL A 13 -1.97 1.65 -16.17
N THR A 14 -0.85 1.81 -16.88
CA THR A 14 0.47 1.34 -16.46
C THR A 14 1.28 2.35 -15.65
N GLU A 15 0.86 3.62 -15.61
CA GLU A 15 1.53 4.63 -14.81
C GLU A 15 1.10 4.51 -13.35
N ILE A 16 1.93 3.84 -12.54
CA ILE A 16 1.94 4.10 -11.10
C ILE A 16 2.28 5.58 -10.95
N ILE A 17 1.36 6.38 -10.42
CA ILE A 17 1.65 7.77 -10.08
C ILE A 17 2.62 7.75 -8.90
N THR A 18 3.92 7.69 -9.21
CA THR A 18 4.99 7.74 -8.23
C THR A 18 5.12 9.18 -7.74
N GLY A 19 4.31 9.51 -6.73
CA GLY A 19 4.47 10.71 -5.91
C GLY A 19 5.06 10.35 -4.56
N LEU A 20 5.79 11.28 -3.95
CA LEU A 20 6.16 11.18 -2.53
C LEU A 20 4.92 11.07 -1.61
N ASN A 21 3.75 11.50 -2.09
CA ASN A 21 2.45 11.44 -1.43
C ASN A 21 2.51 11.83 0.05
N LEU A 22 3.29 12.87 0.35
CA LEU A 22 3.41 13.43 1.68
C LEU A 22 2.20 14.31 1.98
N SER A 23 1.56 14.08 3.12
CA SER A 23 0.54 14.99 3.62
C SER A 23 1.15 16.34 4.00
N LEU A 24 0.30 17.36 4.15
CA LEU A 24 0.75 18.70 4.53
C LEU A 24 1.57 18.70 5.83
N LEU A 25 1.18 17.88 6.82
CA LEU A 25 1.90 17.75 8.10
C LEU A 25 3.31 17.18 7.90
N GLU A 26 3.46 16.22 6.99
CA GLU A 26 4.75 15.60 6.70
C GLU A 26 5.67 16.55 5.94
N ILE A 27 5.11 17.33 5.01
CA ILE A 27 5.84 18.41 4.32
C ILE A 27 6.32 19.45 5.33
N LEU A 28 5.46 19.87 6.27
CA LEU A 28 5.83 20.84 7.30
C LEU A 28 6.91 20.29 8.25
N ALA A 29 6.82 19.02 8.64
CA ALA A 29 7.85 18.35 9.44
C ALA A 29 9.19 18.28 8.68
N LEU A 30 9.17 17.92 7.40
CA LEU A 30 10.35 17.87 6.54
C LEU A 30 11.00 19.25 6.39
N LEU A 31 10.21 20.28 6.06
CA LEU A 31 10.69 21.65 5.92
C LEU A 31 11.24 22.20 7.25
N GLY A 32 10.58 21.90 8.37
CA GLY A 32 11.05 22.23 9.71
C GLY A 32 12.39 21.58 10.04
N ALA A 33 12.54 20.30 9.74
CA ALA A 33 13.80 19.56 9.93
C ALA A 33 14.95 20.16 9.10
N VAL A 34 14.71 20.42 7.81
CA VAL A 34 15.69 21.06 6.92
C VAL A 34 16.06 22.46 7.43
N ALA A 35 15.07 23.25 7.82
CA ALA A 35 15.29 24.60 8.34
C ALA A 35 16.11 24.59 9.64
N LEU A 36 15.92 23.62 10.53
CA LEU A 36 16.74 23.45 11.74
C LEU A 36 18.20 23.13 11.41
N VAL A 37 18.45 22.24 10.44
CA VAL A 37 19.81 21.93 9.97
C VAL A 37 20.46 23.17 9.34
N MET A 38 19.69 23.95 8.57
CA MET A 38 20.16 25.15 7.88
C MET A 38 20.34 26.36 8.80
N ALA A 39 19.62 26.44 9.92
CA ALA A 39 19.59 27.61 10.80
C ALA A 39 20.99 28.03 11.30
N ARG A 40 21.90 27.08 11.49
CA ARG A 40 23.27 27.38 11.92
C ARG A 40 24.11 28.13 10.88
N TRP A 41 23.73 28.03 9.61
CA TRP A 41 24.40 28.69 8.48
C TRP A 41 23.79 30.05 8.17
N LEU A 42 22.59 30.33 8.69
CA LEU A 42 21.94 31.62 8.53
C LEU A 42 22.68 32.74 9.26
N PRO A 43 22.60 33.98 8.74
CA PRO A 43 23.12 35.16 9.41
C PRO A 43 22.43 35.36 10.78
N PRO A 44 23.11 35.95 11.78
CA PRO A 44 22.58 36.09 13.14
C PRO A 44 21.21 36.77 13.22
N ALA A 45 20.96 37.74 12.34
CA ALA A 45 19.70 38.49 12.27
C ALA A 45 18.48 37.59 11.93
N ALA A 46 18.67 36.57 11.09
CA ALA A 46 17.61 35.67 10.66
C ALA A 46 17.56 34.36 11.47
N ARG A 47 18.71 33.91 11.99
CA ARG A 47 18.86 32.63 12.69
C ARG A 47 17.83 32.42 13.80
N SER A 48 17.66 33.40 14.68
CA SER A 48 16.79 33.24 15.85
C SER A 48 15.33 32.99 15.46
N ARG A 49 14.80 33.84 14.57
CA ARG A 49 13.43 33.72 14.06
C ARG A 49 13.23 32.41 13.29
N ALA A 50 14.20 32.03 12.45
CA ALA A 50 14.16 30.81 11.67
C ALA A 50 14.17 29.55 12.57
N THR A 51 15.05 29.47 13.57
CA THR A 51 15.10 28.34 14.51
C THR A 51 13.78 28.19 15.27
N ILE A 52 13.22 29.29 15.80
CA ILE A 52 11.98 29.25 16.57
C ILE A 52 10.81 28.82 15.69
N ALA A 53 10.67 29.41 14.50
CA ALA A 53 9.61 29.06 13.56
C ALA A 53 9.71 27.60 13.10
N ALA A 54 10.92 27.15 12.72
CA ALA A 54 11.17 25.78 12.29
C ALA A 54 10.89 24.76 13.41
N GLY A 55 11.35 25.03 14.63
CA GLY A 55 11.11 24.17 15.78
C GLY A 55 9.64 24.10 16.18
N ALA A 56 8.92 25.24 16.14
CA ALA A 56 7.49 25.27 16.41
C ALA A 56 6.69 24.50 15.35
N ALA A 57 6.97 24.73 14.06
CA ALA A 57 6.31 24.02 12.97
C ALA A 57 6.56 22.51 13.04
N LEU A 58 7.81 22.10 13.30
CA LEU A 58 8.17 20.69 13.47
C LEU A 58 7.45 20.07 14.67
N LEU A 59 7.43 20.75 15.83
CA LEU A 59 6.80 20.23 17.04
C LEU A 59 5.29 20.05 16.85
N VAL A 60 4.61 21.06 16.30
CA VAL A 60 3.18 20.98 16.00
C VAL A 60 2.88 19.86 15.01
N SER A 61 3.69 19.74 13.96
CA SER A 61 3.53 18.67 12.96
C SER A 61 3.76 17.30 13.57
N ALA A 62 4.81 17.13 14.38
CA ALA A 62 5.11 15.87 15.05
C ALA A 62 4.03 15.45 16.06
N ILE A 63 3.46 16.40 16.82
CA ILE A 63 2.34 16.14 17.72
C ILE A 63 1.10 15.71 16.91
N ALA A 64 0.76 16.44 15.85
CA ALA A 64 -0.38 16.12 15.01
C ALA A 64 -0.22 14.75 14.32
N LEU A 65 0.98 14.41 13.85
CA LEU A 65 1.32 13.10 13.29
C LEU A 65 1.28 11.99 14.35
N GLY A 66 1.64 12.28 15.59
CA GLY A 66 1.49 11.35 16.72
C GLY A 66 0.03 10.97 17.00
N VAL A 67 -0.92 11.88 16.70
CA VAL A 67 -2.37 11.64 16.86
C VAL A 67 -2.98 10.98 15.63
N THR A 68 -2.55 11.38 14.43
CA THR A 68 -3.12 10.90 13.14
C THR A 68 -2.46 9.64 12.58
N GLY A 69 -1.36 9.21 13.20
CA GLY A 69 -0.57 8.05 12.80
C GLY A 69 0.68 8.47 12.04
N ILE A 70 1.85 8.20 12.64
CA ILE A 70 3.13 8.51 12.03
C ILE A 70 3.60 7.39 11.10
N ARG A 71 3.99 7.77 9.89
CA ARG A 71 4.64 6.90 8.92
C ARG A 71 6.09 6.62 9.34
N TRP A 72 6.54 5.38 9.25
CA TRP A 72 7.90 5.02 9.69
C TRP A 72 8.99 5.77 8.89
N GLN A 73 8.69 6.15 7.65
CA GLN A 73 9.55 6.93 6.74
C GLN A 73 9.88 8.32 7.29
N LEU A 74 9.07 8.86 8.21
CA LEU A 74 9.36 10.12 8.89
C LEU A 74 10.27 9.98 10.11
N LEU A 75 10.45 8.77 10.66
CA LEU A 75 11.28 8.58 11.84
C LEU A 75 12.74 9.03 11.61
N PRO A 76 13.38 8.74 10.46
CA PRO A 76 14.69 9.31 10.14
C PRO A 76 14.69 10.85 10.06
N VAL A 77 13.63 11.46 9.53
CA VAL A 77 13.51 12.92 9.43
C VAL A 77 13.43 13.56 10.82
N LEU A 78 12.59 13.01 11.70
CA LEU A 78 12.46 13.47 13.08
C LEU A 78 13.76 13.26 13.88
N ALA A 79 14.45 12.13 13.68
CA ALA A 79 15.74 11.86 14.28
C ALA A 79 16.80 12.88 13.84
N GLY A 80 16.88 13.18 12.54
CA GLY A 80 17.77 14.21 12.00
C GLY A 80 17.49 15.60 12.59
N ALA A 81 16.22 15.95 12.77
CA ALA A 81 15.82 17.19 13.39
C ALA A 81 16.16 17.27 14.89
N LEU A 82 15.94 16.18 15.63
CA LEU A 82 16.30 16.07 17.04
C LEU A 82 17.81 16.20 17.26
N LEU A 83 18.61 15.59 16.38
CA LEU A 83 20.08 15.74 16.41
C LEU A 83 20.53 17.16 16.06
N ALA A 84 19.81 17.86 15.18
CA ALA A 84 20.10 19.25 14.83
C ALA A 84 19.69 20.26 15.92
N ALA A 85 18.68 19.93 16.74
CA ALA A 85 18.07 20.87 17.68
C ALA A 85 19.04 21.49 18.70
N PRO A 86 19.92 20.74 19.42
CA PRO A 86 20.87 21.35 20.36
C PRO A 86 21.79 22.38 19.70
N PHE A 87 22.18 22.16 18.44
CA PHE A 87 23.04 23.08 17.69
C PHE A 87 22.27 24.29 17.16
N ALA A 88 21.00 24.12 16.80
CA ALA A 88 20.14 25.19 16.34
C ALA A 88 19.69 26.11 17.49
N PHE A 89 19.36 25.54 18.66
CA PHE A 89 18.83 26.25 19.83
C PHE A 89 19.89 26.75 20.80
N SER A 90 21.09 26.14 20.88
CA SER A 90 22.14 26.61 21.81
C SER A 90 22.52 28.10 21.70
N PRO A 91 22.54 28.75 20.51
CA PRO A 91 22.80 30.19 20.42
C PRO A 91 21.67 31.06 20.98
N LEU A 92 20.45 30.52 21.10
CA LEU A 92 19.29 31.22 21.68
C LEU A 92 19.34 31.22 23.21
N LEU A 93 19.77 30.11 23.81
CA LEU A 93 19.86 29.95 25.26
C LEU A 93 21.10 30.63 25.85
N ARG A 94 22.22 30.67 25.12
CA ARG A 94 23.46 31.31 25.60
C ARG A 94 23.47 32.80 25.22
N ARG A 95 22.91 33.65 26.09
CA ARG A 95 22.83 35.11 25.88
C ARG A 95 24.17 35.85 25.85
N ARG A 96 25.29 35.26 26.26
CA ARG A 96 26.64 35.85 26.17
C ARG A 96 27.68 34.74 26.25
N THR A 97 28.74 34.91 25.45
CA THR A 97 30.05 34.24 25.47
C THR A 97 30.13 32.73 25.13
N GLY A 98 30.92 32.40 24.10
CA GLY A 98 31.39 31.04 23.84
C GLY A 98 31.68 30.75 22.37
N ARG A 99 32.96 30.51 22.04
CA ARG A 99 33.53 30.07 20.75
C ARG A 99 32.51 29.39 19.82
N ARG A 100 32.39 29.89 18.57
CA ARG A 100 31.78 29.14 17.45
C ARG A 100 32.27 27.69 17.53
N ALA A 101 31.35 26.72 17.57
CA ALA A 101 31.70 25.33 17.30
C ALA A 101 32.56 25.33 16.03
N ARG A 102 33.79 24.80 16.13
CA ARG A 102 34.74 24.90 15.04
C ARG A 102 34.10 24.23 13.82
N TRP A 103 34.21 24.86 12.65
CA TRP A 103 33.50 24.46 11.42
C TRP A 103 33.70 22.97 11.07
N TRP A 104 34.83 22.38 11.46
CA TRP A 104 35.16 20.96 11.31
C TRP A 104 34.36 20.00 12.19
N LEU A 105 33.73 20.46 13.28
CA LEU A 105 32.78 19.67 14.09
C LEU A 105 31.34 19.86 13.61
N ALA A 106 31.00 21.03 13.07
CA ALA A 106 29.65 21.33 12.62
C ALA A 106 29.33 20.68 11.28
N LEU A 107 30.31 20.55 10.38
CA LEU A 107 30.16 19.92 9.07
C LEU A 107 29.72 18.43 9.16
N PRO A 108 30.44 17.54 9.88
CA PRO A 108 30.03 16.14 10.01
C PRO A 108 28.64 15.99 10.62
N GLY A 109 28.31 16.79 11.64
CA GLY A 109 27.00 16.73 12.29
C GLY A 109 25.85 17.10 11.35
N SER A 110 26.00 18.13 10.52
CA SER A 110 24.96 18.44 9.53
C SER A 110 24.93 17.50 8.36
N LEU A 111 26.06 16.95 7.94
CA LEU A 111 26.07 15.89 6.94
C LEU A 111 25.29 14.68 7.46
N ALA A 112 25.48 14.28 8.71
CA ALA A 112 24.71 13.20 9.34
C ALA A 112 23.21 13.53 9.42
N CYS A 113 22.83 14.72 9.88
CA CYS A 113 21.41 15.14 9.94
C CYS A 113 20.76 15.20 8.54
N THR A 114 21.48 15.73 7.56
CA THR A 114 21.01 15.79 6.16
C THR A 114 20.88 14.38 5.57
N GLY A 115 21.82 13.49 5.89
CA GLY A 115 21.75 12.08 5.50
C GLY A 115 20.51 11.38 6.05
N LEU A 116 20.18 11.59 7.33
CA LEU A 116 18.95 11.04 7.94
C LEU A 116 17.67 11.60 7.30
N ILE A 117 17.61 12.91 7.06
CA ILE A 117 16.46 13.54 6.39
C ILE A 117 16.31 12.97 4.97
N THR A 118 17.42 12.87 4.23
CA THR A 118 17.43 12.32 2.87
C THR A 118 17.01 10.85 2.87
N ALA A 119 17.46 10.05 3.84
CA ALA A 119 17.03 8.66 3.99
C ALA A 119 15.51 8.53 4.20
N GLY A 120 14.91 9.43 4.99
CA GLY A 120 13.45 9.47 5.15
C GLY A 120 12.71 9.82 3.86
N VAL A 121 13.20 10.80 3.09
CA VAL A 121 12.62 11.15 1.77
C VAL A 121 12.74 9.98 0.78
N VAL A 122 13.90 9.32 0.73
CA VAL A 122 14.12 8.14 -0.11
C VAL A 122 13.21 6.99 0.32
N ALA A 123 13.03 6.77 1.62
CA ALA A 123 12.12 5.77 2.14
C ALA A 123 10.66 6.06 1.76
N ALA A 124 10.22 7.33 1.85
CA ALA A 124 8.87 7.75 1.45
C ALA A 124 8.62 7.57 -0.06
N TRP A 125 9.65 7.73 -0.87
CA TRP A 125 9.60 7.46 -2.32
C TRP A 125 9.62 5.96 -2.64
N ALA A 126 10.44 5.17 -1.94
CA ALA A 126 10.59 3.73 -2.18
C ALA A 126 9.40 2.91 -1.66
N PHE A 127 8.77 3.36 -0.58
CA PHE A 127 7.62 2.71 0.05
C PHE A 127 6.45 3.70 0.17
N PRO A 128 5.83 4.12 -0.96
CA PRO A 128 4.72 5.07 -0.93
C PRO A 128 3.40 4.37 -0.58
N VAL A 129 2.40 5.16 -0.18
CA VAL A 129 1.00 4.69 -0.21
C VAL A 129 0.59 4.54 -1.68
N PRO A 130 0.14 3.34 -2.13
CA PRO A 130 -0.31 3.15 -3.51
C PRO A 130 -1.47 4.08 -3.89
N VAL A 131 -1.37 4.68 -5.07
CA VAL A 131 -2.45 5.47 -5.69
C VAL A 131 -2.87 4.76 -6.97
N PHE A 132 -4.14 4.37 -7.06
CA PHE A 132 -4.67 3.67 -8.22
C PHE A 132 -4.99 4.63 -9.36
N PRO A 133 -4.69 4.27 -10.63
CA PRO A 133 -5.11 5.06 -11.77
C PRO A 133 -6.64 5.12 -11.84
N GLY A 134 -7.18 6.26 -12.24
CA GLY A 134 -8.63 6.42 -12.43
C GLY A 134 -9.10 5.55 -13.60
N PRO A 135 -10.14 4.70 -13.42
CA PRO A 135 -10.72 3.95 -14.52
C PRO A 135 -11.24 4.88 -15.61
N SER A 136 -11.01 4.52 -16.87
CA SER A 136 -11.30 5.38 -18.02
C SER A 136 -12.60 5.05 -18.76
N GLY A 137 -13.25 3.95 -18.39
CA GLY A 137 -14.50 3.51 -19.00
C GLY A 137 -15.74 4.30 -18.55
N PRO A 138 -16.88 4.11 -19.25
CA PRO A 138 -18.10 4.86 -18.98
C PRO A 138 -18.84 4.48 -17.69
N PHE A 139 -18.55 3.29 -17.13
CA PHE A 139 -19.23 2.82 -15.92
C PHE A 139 -18.43 3.18 -14.66
N ALA A 140 -19.14 3.56 -13.60
CA ALA A 140 -18.56 3.52 -12.26
C ALA A 140 -18.24 2.07 -11.89
N VAL A 141 -17.37 1.87 -10.90
CA VAL A 141 -16.95 0.52 -10.48
C VAL A 141 -17.52 0.20 -9.10
N GLY A 142 -18.27 -0.91 -9.03
CA GLY A 142 -18.68 -1.51 -7.77
C GLY A 142 -17.78 -2.68 -7.41
N THR A 143 -17.67 -2.99 -6.12
CA THR A 143 -16.97 -4.21 -5.67
C THR A 143 -17.72 -4.95 -4.56
N ARG A 144 -17.56 -6.27 -4.50
CA ARG A 144 -18.08 -7.16 -3.45
C ARG A 144 -17.11 -8.29 -3.21
N VAL A 145 -17.02 -8.74 -1.96
CA VAL A 145 -16.27 -9.95 -1.59
C VAL A 145 -17.26 -11.02 -1.16
N LEU A 146 -17.10 -12.22 -1.72
CA LEU A 146 -17.94 -13.39 -1.49
C LEU A 146 -17.07 -14.54 -0.98
N GLN A 147 -17.65 -15.38 -0.13
CA GLN A 147 -17.02 -16.61 0.33
C GLN A 147 -17.96 -17.77 0.02
N TRP A 148 -17.40 -18.82 -0.56
CA TRP A 148 -18.15 -20.01 -0.93
C TRP A 148 -17.39 -21.26 -0.50
N THR A 149 -18.12 -22.25 -0.01
CA THR A 149 -17.58 -23.56 0.36
C THR A 149 -18.14 -24.59 -0.61
N ASP A 150 -17.26 -25.35 -1.26
CA ASP A 150 -17.64 -26.43 -2.15
C ASP A 150 -17.96 -27.69 -1.33
N PRO A 151 -19.23 -28.13 -1.25
CA PRO A 151 -19.60 -29.27 -0.42
C PRO A 151 -19.08 -30.61 -0.96
N LEU A 152 -18.67 -30.65 -2.24
CA LEU A 152 -18.22 -31.85 -2.93
C LEU A 152 -16.70 -31.99 -2.96
N ARG A 153 -15.94 -30.91 -2.73
CA ARG A 153 -14.47 -30.95 -2.74
C ARG A 153 -13.89 -30.94 -1.31
N PRO A 154 -13.14 -31.99 -0.93
CA PRO A 154 -12.41 -31.98 0.34
C PRO A 154 -11.28 -30.93 0.31
N GLU A 155 -10.90 -30.41 1.49
CA GLU A 155 -9.69 -29.60 1.63
C GLU A 155 -8.46 -30.50 1.81
N THR A 156 -7.56 -30.47 0.83
CA THR A 156 -6.40 -31.37 0.75
C THR A 156 -5.22 -30.93 1.60
N PHE A 157 -5.20 -29.67 2.04
CA PHE A 157 -4.14 -29.13 2.90
C PHE A 157 -4.36 -29.39 4.40
N THR A 158 -5.53 -29.95 4.78
CA THR A 158 -5.84 -30.26 6.18
C THR A 158 -5.95 -31.75 6.42
N ALA A 159 -5.68 -32.18 7.66
CA ALA A 159 -5.87 -33.57 8.08
C ALA A 159 -7.34 -33.91 8.40
N ASP A 160 -8.24 -32.92 8.47
CA ASP A 160 -9.66 -33.14 8.77
C ASP A 160 -10.42 -33.64 7.52
N PRO A 161 -10.92 -34.89 7.50
CA PRO A 161 -11.66 -35.41 6.34
C PRO A 161 -13.03 -34.73 6.14
N LEU A 162 -13.52 -33.99 7.13
CA LEU A 162 -14.77 -33.23 7.05
C LEU A 162 -14.55 -31.81 6.52
N ASP A 163 -13.30 -31.35 6.40
CA ASP A 163 -13.04 -30.02 5.86
C ASP A 163 -13.35 -29.98 4.35
N ARG A 164 -13.85 -28.83 3.92
CA ARG A 164 -14.36 -28.59 2.57
C ARG A 164 -13.73 -27.33 2.00
N ARG A 165 -13.36 -27.41 0.73
CA ARG A 165 -12.64 -26.34 0.05
C ARG A 165 -13.47 -25.05 0.08
N THR A 166 -12.95 -24.04 0.77
CA THR A 166 -13.61 -22.73 0.93
C THR A 166 -12.81 -21.66 0.23
N VAL A 167 -13.36 -21.05 -0.82
CA VAL A 167 -12.70 -19.99 -1.60
C VAL A 167 -13.28 -18.62 -1.28
N VAL A 168 -12.44 -17.59 -1.36
CA VAL A 168 -12.85 -16.19 -1.24
C VAL A 168 -12.66 -15.52 -2.59
N ALA A 169 -13.69 -14.88 -3.11
CA ALA A 169 -13.67 -14.17 -4.37
C ALA A 169 -13.99 -12.69 -4.18
N GLN A 170 -13.30 -11.83 -4.92
CA GLN A 170 -13.64 -10.42 -5.04
C GLN A 170 -14.10 -10.11 -6.45
N LEU A 171 -15.28 -9.50 -6.53
CA LEU A 171 -15.89 -9.06 -7.76
C LEU A 171 -15.63 -7.56 -7.95
N TRP A 172 -15.27 -7.17 -9.16
CA TRP A 172 -15.42 -5.80 -9.66
C TRP A 172 -16.41 -5.83 -10.80
N TYR A 173 -17.36 -4.89 -10.81
CA TYR A 173 -18.45 -4.91 -11.78
C TYR A 173 -18.87 -3.51 -12.20
N PRO A 174 -19.49 -3.36 -13.39
CA PRO A 174 -20.03 -2.08 -13.83
C PRO A 174 -21.16 -1.65 -12.91
N ALA A 175 -21.06 -0.45 -12.34
CA ALA A 175 -21.95 0.08 -11.33
C ALA A 175 -22.54 1.43 -11.76
N GLN A 176 -23.62 1.82 -11.07
CA GLN A 176 -24.15 3.17 -11.14
C GLN A 176 -23.22 4.14 -10.41
N ASN A 177 -23.23 5.40 -10.83
CA ASN A 177 -22.50 6.45 -10.14
C ASN A 177 -22.96 6.54 -8.69
N SER A 178 -21.99 6.51 -7.78
CA SER A 178 -22.20 6.75 -6.36
C SER A 178 -21.99 8.23 -6.05
N PRO A 179 -22.53 8.74 -4.94
CA PRO A 179 -22.21 10.08 -4.44
C PRO A 179 -20.68 10.30 -4.37
N ALA A 180 -20.25 11.54 -4.57
CA ALA A 180 -18.82 11.87 -4.61
C ALA A 180 -18.09 11.59 -3.28
N ASP A 181 -18.82 11.61 -2.17
CA ASP A 181 -18.37 11.33 -0.80
C ASP A 181 -18.50 9.85 -0.40
N ALA A 182 -18.98 8.98 -1.29
CA ALA A 182 -19.07 7.55 -1.01
C ALA A 182 -17.68 6.97 -0.68
N PRO A 183 -17.53 6.20 0.41
CA PRO A 183 -16.25 5.67 0.82
C PRO A 183 -15.75 4.66 -0.23
N ARG A 184 -14.54 4.91 -0.72
CA ARG A 184 -13.85 4.02 -1.65
C ARG A 184 -13.35 2.76 -0.94
N ALA A 185 -13.38 1.64 -1.64
CA ALA A 185 -12.96 0.36 -1.07
C ALA A 185 -11.46 0.38 -0.71
N PRO A 186 -11.07 -0.07 0.49
CA PRO A 186 -9.67 -0.32 0.84
C PRO A 186 -8.99 -1.29 -0.14
N TYR A 187 -7.69 -1.09 -0.32
CA TYR A 187 -6.85 -2.07 -1.00
C TYR A 187 -6.51 -3.23 -0.06
N LEU A 188 -6.24 -4.42 -0.61
CA LEU A 188 -5.87 -5.66 0.10
C LEU A 188 -6.92 -6.27 1.06
N GLY A 189 -8.15 -5.76 1.16
CA GLY A 189 -9.13 -6.37 2.06
C GLY A 189 -10.51 -5.73 2.05
N ARG A 190 -11.43 -6.28 2.85
CA ARG A 190 -12.74 -5.66 3.13
C ARG A 190 -12.62 -4.53 4.16
N THR A 191 -11.67 -4.68 5.09
CA THR A 191 -11.39 -3.76 6.19
C THR A 191 -9.91 -3.43 6.25
N GLU A 192 -9.54 -2.41 7.03
CA GLU A 192 -8.13 -2.07 7.25
C GLU A 192 -7.35 -3.19 7.96
N ASP A 193 -8.00 -3.94 8.86
CA ASP A 193 -7.34 -5.04 9.57
C ASP A 193 -7.07 -6.24 8.66
N GLU A 194 -8.00 -6.56 7.75
CA GLU A 194 -7.76 -7.56 6.71
C GLU A 194 -6.62 -7.10 5.79
N ALA A 195 -6.65 -5.85 5.35
CA ALA A 195 -5.61 -5.29 4.51
C ALA A 195 -4.22 -5.34 5.18
N ARG A 196 -4.13 -5.07 6.49
CA ARG A 196 -2.90 -5.21 7.28
C ARG A 196 -2.43 -6.66 7.32
N THR A 197 -3.33 -7.59 7.62
CA THR A 197 -3.04 -9.03 7.65
C THR A 197 -2.46 -9.53 6.32
N VAL A 198 -3.09 -9.12 5.21
CA VAL A 198 -2.66 -9.48 3.87
C VAL A 198 -1.32 -8.81 3.53
N SER A 199 -1.14 -7.53 3.86
CA SER A 199 0.12 -6.80 3.64
C SER A 199 1.29 -7.45 4.38
N GLU A 200 1.09 -7.83 5.64
CA GLU A 200 2.10 -8.52 6.44
C GLU A 200 2.48 -9.89 5.85
N ALA A 201 1.51 -10.64 5.32
CA ALA A 201 1.77 -11.91 4.66
C ALA A 201 2.60 -11.75 3.37
N LEU A 202 2.31 -10.73 2.58
CA LEU A 202 3.09 -10.37 1.38
C LEU A 202 4.52 -9.94 1.75
N ALA A 203 4.69 -9.15 2.82
CA ALA A 203 6.01 -8.76 3.32
C ALA A 203 6.83 -9.99 3.75
N ARG A 204 6.22 -10.92 4.51
CA ARG A 204 6.86 -12.20 4.88
C ARG A 204 7.26 -13.01 3.65
N GLY A 205 6.38 -13.13 2.65
CA GLY A 205 6.66 -13.89 1.42
C GLY A 205 7.84 -13.33 0.61
N THR A 206 8.14 -12.04 0.74
CA THR A 206 9.28 -11.39 0.07
C THR A 206 10.52 -11.25 0.97
N GLY A 207 10.46 -11.74 2.21
CA GLY A 207 11.55 -11.58 3.19
C GLY A 207 11.73 -10.15 3.71
N LEU A 208 10.74 -9.27 3.49
CA LEU A 208 10.75 -7.90 3.96
C LEU A 208 10.18 -7.81 5.38
N PRO A 209 10.76 -6.97 6.26
CA PRO A 209 10.13 -6.59 7.51
C PRO A 209 8.74 -5.99 7.28
N GLY A 210 7.74 -6.45 8.03
CA GLY A 210 6.33 -6.05 7.85
C GLY A 210 6.11 -4.53 7.84
N PHE A 211 6.83 -3.80 8.72
CA PHE A 211 6.69 -2.36 8.85
C PHE A 211 6.95 -1.58 7.55
N LEU A 212 7.75 -2.13 6.62
CA LEU A 212 8.02 -1.50 5.32
C LEU A 212 6.75 -1.38 4.45
N MET A 213 5.74 -2.21 4.70
CA MET A 213 4.49 -2.28 3.95
C MET A 213 3.27 -1.78 4.75
N ASP A 214 3.47 -1.14 5.90
CA ASP A 214 2.38 -0.63 6.78
C ASP A 214 1.49 0.43 6.10
N ASP A 215 2.04 1.09 5.07
CA ASP A 215 1.32 2.11 4.31
C ASP A 215 0.43 1.55 3.20
N VAL A 216 0.68 0.33 2.73
CA VAL A 216 -0.10 -0.30 1.66
C VAL A 216 -1.59 -0.44 2.04
N PRO A 217 -1.95 -0.88 3.27
CA PRO A 217 -3.35 -0.90 3.73
C PRO A 217 -4.07 0.46 3.76
N ARG A 218 -3.32 1.57 3.72
CA ARG A 218 -3.91 2.92 3.68
C ARG A 218 -4.42 3.31 2.29
N ALA A 219 -4.05 2.56 1.25
CA ALA A 219 -4.49 2.82 -0.10
C ALA A 219 -6.00 2.62 -0.26
N ARG A 220 -6.57 3.41 -1.15
CA ARG A 220 -7.98 3.35 -1.56
C ARG A 220 -8.07 3.18 -3.06
N THR A 221 -8.98 2.34 -3.48
CA THR A 221 -9.26 2.03 -4.90
C THR A 221 -10.27 3.03 -5.47
N HIS A 222 -10.69 2.88 -6.72
CA HIS A 222 -11.77 3.70 -7.29
C HIS A 222 -13.16 3.07 -7.13
N SER A 223 -13.23 1.82 -6.70
CA SER A 223 -14.46 1.06 -6.51
C SER A 223 -15.19 1.38 -5.21
N VAL A 224 -16.51 1.19 -5.21
CA VAL A 224 -17.37 1.37 -4.03
C VAL A 224 -17.98 0.03 -3.63
N PHE A 225 -17.84 -0.33 -2.35
CA PHE A 225 -18.41 -1.56 -1.83
C PHE A 225 -19.93 -1.56 -1.94
N GLY A 226 -20.48 -2.61 -2.56
CA GLY A 226 -21.93 -2.82 -2.62
C GLY A 226 -22.68 -1.84 -3.53
N ALA A 227 -21.99 -1.03 -4.34
CA ALA A 227 -22.63 -0.10 -5.26
C ALA A 227 -23.67 -0.81 -6.16
N PRO A 228 -24.82 -0.19 -6.46
CA PRO A 228 -25.81 -0.79 -7.36
C PRO A 228 -25.22 -1.08 -8.74
N VAL A 229 -25.47 -2.27 -9.27
CA VAL A 229 -25.04 -2.68 -10.62
C VAL A 229 -25.60 -1.71 -11.67
N ALA A 230 -24.83 -1.44 -12.72
CA ALA A 230 -25.25 -0.60 -13.84
C ALA A 230 -26.55 -1.12 -14.46
N ARG A 231 -27.49 -0.22 -14.74
CA ARG A 231 -28.77 -0.57 -15.40
C ARG A 231 -28.62 -0.71 -16.90
N GLU A 232 -27.71 0.07 -17.47
CA GLU A 232 -27.36 0.05 -18.89
C GLU A 232 -26.29 -1.03 -19.15
N GLY A 233 -26.36 -1.71 -20.30
CA GLY A 233 -25.40 -2.75 -20.68
C GLY A 233 -25.90 -4.20 -20.52
N GLY A 234 -26.96 -4.44 -19.76
CA GLY A 234 -27.61 -5.76 -19.68
C GLY A 234 -26.70 -6.85 -19.08
N ARG A 235 -26.32 -7.84 -19.88
CA ARG A 235 -25.42 -8.93 -19.45
C ARG A 235 -23.98 -8.53 -19.72
N PHE A 236 -23.13 -8.65 -18.71
CA PHE A 236 -21.70 -8.35 -18.82
C PHE A 236 -20.87 -9.64 -18.97
N PRO A 237 -19.87 -9.67 -19.86
CA PRO A 237 -18.90 -10.77 -19.91
C PRO A 237 -18.12 -10.88 -18.59
N ILE A 238 -17.80 -12.12 -18.21
CA ILE A 238 -17.03 -12.42 -17.00
C ILE A 238 -15.56 -12.65 -17.36
N VAL A 239 -14.66 -12.03 -16.62
CA VAL A 239 -13.22 -12.28 -16.63
C VAL A 239 -12.86 -12.92 -15.29
N LEU A 240 -12.26 -14.10 -15.34
CA LEU A 240 -11.70 -14.73 -14.16
C LEU A 240 -10.24 -14.32 -13.98
N PHE A 241 -9.87 -13.97 -12.76
CA PHE A 241 -8.50 -13.68 -12.37
C PHE A 241 -8.03 -14.67 -11.30
N SER A 242 -6.94 -15.38 -11.62
CA SER A 242 -6.19 -16.18 -10.66
C SER A 242 -4.84 -15.49 -10.43
N PRO A 243 -4.47 -15.17 -9.18
CA PRO A 243 -3.20 -14.52 -8.87
C PRO A 243 -2.01 -15.46 -9.11
N GLY A 244 -0.78 -14.93 -9.10
CA GLY A 244 0.43 -15.77 -9.15
C GLY A 244 0.60 -16.66 -7.92
N SER A 245 1.65 -17.49 -7.90
CA SER A 245 2.05 -18.22 -6.67
C SER A 245 2.20 -17.25 -5.51
N SER A 246 1.58 -17.55 -4.37
CA SER A 246 1.57 -16.65 -3.19
C SER A 246 1.00 -15.25 -3.44
N GLY A 247 0.31 -15.03 -4.57
CA GLY A 247 -0.40 -13.80 -4.84
C GLY A 247 -1.74 -13.74 -4.11
N VAL A 248 -2.46 -12.64 -4.29
CA VAL A 248 -3.75 -12.37 -3.63
C VAL A 248 -4.77 -11.89 -4.65
N ARG A 249 -6.06 -12.08 -4.38
CA ARG A 249 -7.17 -11.68 -5.27
C ARG A 249 -7.13 -10.21 -5.70
N THR A 250 -6.53 -9.34 -4.89
CA THR A 250 -6.40 -7.90 -5.15
C THR A 250 -5.12 -7.52 -5.91
N GLN A 251 -4.27 -8.47 -6.30
CA GLN A 251 -2.98 -8.17 -6.93
C GLN A 251 -3.11 -7.31 -8.20
N ASN A 252 -4.18 -7.49 -8.98
CA ASN A 252 -4.43 -6.76 -10.24
C ASN A 252 -5.62 -5.79 -10.15
N THR A 253 -5.88 -5.19 -8.99
CA THR A 253 -7.05 -4.29 -8.80
C THR A 253 -7.16 -3.19 -9.85
N ALA A 254 -6.07 -2.52 -10.25
CA ALA A 254 -6.14 -1.46 -11.28
C ALA A 254 -6.72 -1.97 -12.61
N TRP A 255 -6.31 -3.17 -13.03
CA TRP A 255 -6.84 -3.82 -14.23
C TRP A 255 -8.28 -4.29 -14.04
N ALA A 256 -8.60 -4.81 -12.84
CA ALA A 256 -9.96 -5.23 -12.53
C ALA A 256 -10.96 -4.05 -12.58
N GLU A 257 -10.56 -2.89 -12.04
CA GLU A 257 -11.35 -1.67 -12.09
C GLU A 257 -11.47 -1.11 -13.51
N GLU A 258 -10.38 -1.11 -14.28
CA GLU A 258 -10.41 -0.66 -15.67
C GLU A 258 -11.34 -1.53 -16.53
N LEU A 259 -11.25 -2.86 -16.42
CA LEU A 259 -12.15 -3.78 -17.11
C LEU A 259 -13.60 -3.60 -16.66
N ALA A 260 -13.83 -3.45 -15.36
CA ALA A 260 -15.17 -3.20 -14.83
C ALA A 260 -15.77 -1.88 -15.35
N SER A 261 -14.98 -0.82 -15.44
CA SER A 261 -15.41 0.46 -16.00
C SER A 261 -15.79 0.36 -17.49
N ARG A 262 -15.29 -0.67 -18.20
CA ARG A 262 -15.56 -0.96 -19.61
C ARG A 262 -16.66 -1.99 -19.85
N GLY A 263 -17.37 -2.41 -18.80
CA GLY A 263 -18.50 -3.34 -18.95
C GLY A 263 -18.16 -4.82 -18.76
N TYR A 264 -17.10 -5.15 -18.02
CA TYR A 264 -16.78 -6.54 -17.64
C TYR A 264 -17.09 -6.78 -16.17
N VAL A 265 -17.48 -8.00 -15.80
CA VAL A 265 -17.41 -8.44 -14.41
C VAL A 265 -16.08 -9.17 -14.23
N VAL A 266 -15.25 -8.71 -13.31
CA VAL A 266 -13.98 -9.37 -12.98
C VAL A 266 -14.16 -10.10 -11.66
N ALA A 267 -13.95 -11.42 -11.66
CA ALA A 267 -13.96 -12.24 -10.47
C ALA A 267 -12.54 -12.72 -10.17
N ALA A 268 -11.92 -12.18 -9.13
CA ALA A 268 -10.62 -12.60 -8.64
C ALA A 268 -10.75 -13.52 -7.45
N LEU A 269 -9.96 -14.58 -7.40
CA LEU A 269 -10.00 -15.56 -6.31
C LEU A 269 -8.73 -15.48 -5.46
N ASP A 270 -8.93 -15.66 -4.16
CA ASP A 270 -7.90 -16.18 -3.29
C ASP A 270 -7.97 -17.71 -3.31
N HIS A 271 -6.81 -18.35 -3.40
CA HIS A 271 -6.67 -19.80 -3.33
C HIS A 271 -6.10 -20.17 -1.96
N PRO A 272 -6.92 -20.67 -1.01
CA PRO A 272 -6.42 -21.06 0.31
C PRO A 272 -5.23 -22.00 0.23
N TYR A 273 -4.28 -21.81 1.16
CA TYR A 273 -2.99 -22.51 1.25
C TYR A 273 -1.99 -22.22 0.13
N ASP A 274 -2.36 -21.43 -0.88
CA ASP A 274 -1.46 -20.99 -1.95
C ASP A 274 -1.27 -19.47 -1.92
N SER A 275 -2.36 -18.72 -1.84
CA SER A 275 -2.32 -17.26 -1.65
C SER A 275 -1.60 -16.88 -0.36
N ALA A 276 -0.90 -15.72 -0.37
CA ALA A 276 -0.13 -15.27 0.79
C ALA A 276 -0.96 -15.24 2.09
N ALA A 277 -2.19 -14.73 2.00
CA ALA A 277 -3.18 -14.79 3.06
C ALA A 277 -4.60 -14.79 2.49
N VAL A 278 -5.47 -15.61 3.08
CA VAL A 278 -6.91 -15.66 2.80
C VAL A 278 -7.64 -15.46 4.11
N VAL A 279 -8.33 -14.32 4.25
CA VAL A 279 -9.08 -13.98 5.47
C VAL A 279 -10.54 -14.36 5.27
N LEU A 280 -10.98 -15.38 5.99
CA LEU A 280 -12.36 -15.88 5.95
C LEU A 280 -13.33 -14.92 6.64
N ALA A 281 -14.63 -15.12 6.41
CA ALA A 281 -15.70 -14.34 7.01
C ALA A 281 -15.82 -14.53 8.53
N ASP A 282 -15.29 -15.63 9.07
CA ASP A 282 -15.21 -15.89 10.51
C ASP A 282 -13.95 -15.28 11.17
N GLY A 283 -13.11 -14.58 10.40
CA GLY A 283 -11.87 -13.95 10.87
C GLY A 283 -10.65 -14.85 10.87
N ARG A 284 -10.78 -16.16 10.56
CA ARG A 284 -9.60 -17.03 10.40
C ARG A 284 -8.79 -16.60 9.18
N THR A 285 -7.47 -16.68 9.31
CA THR A 285 -6.54 -16.41 8.21
C THR A 285 -5.83 -17.70 7.83
N ILE A 286 -5.95 -18.09 6.56
CA ILE A 286 -5.20 -19.20 5.95
C ILE A 286 -4.03 -18.61 5.20
N THR A 287 -2.81 -19.09 5.45
CA THR A 287 -1.58 -18.62 4.78
C THR A 287 -1.03 -19.67 3.83
N THR A 288 -0.13 -19.26 2.93
CA THR A 288 0.53 -20.20 2.00
C THR A 288 1.27 -21.33 2.73
N GLU A 289 1.06 -22.55 2.24
CA GLU A 289 1.85 -23.75 2.54
C GLU A 289 2.55 -24.29 1.28
N THR A 290 2.30 -23.68 0.12
CA THR A 290 3.05 -23.96 -1.10
C THR A 290 4.48 -23.44 -0.97
N VAL A 291 5.44 -24.35 -0.92
CA VAL A 291 6.87 -24.05 -0.74
C VAL A 291 7.70 -24.90 -1.70
N SER A 292 8.72 -24.29 -2.32
CA SER A 292 9.68 -25.01 -3.14
C SER A 292 10.42 -26.06 -2.29
N SER A 293 10.51 -27.27 -2.81
CA SER A 293 11.28 -28.36 -2.22
C SER A 293 12.79 -28.22 -2.47
N GLY A 294 13.19 -27.31 -3.39
CA GLY A 294 14.56 -27.15 -3.86
C GLY A 294 14.98 -28.18 -4.92
N ASP A 295 14.12 -29.16 -5.21
CA ASP A 295 14.29 -30.14 -6.27
C ASP A 295 13.38 -29.78 -7.45
N ARG A 296 13.96 -29.67 -8.65
CA ARG A 296 13.27 -29.18 -9.84
C ARG A 296 12.12 -30.10 -10.25
N ASP A 297 12.35 -31.41 -10.30
CA ASP A 297 11.37 -32.36 -10.83
C ASP A 297 10.19 -32.47 -9.85
N LYS A 298 10.50 -32.49 -8.55
CA LYS A 298 9.48 -32.44 -7.50
C LYS A 298 8.69 -31.13 -7.51
N ASP A 299 9.35 -29.99 -7.71
CA ASP A 299 8.66 -28.69 -7.81
C ASP A 299 7.76 -28.60 -9.04
N GLU A 300 8.14 -29.24 -10.15
CA GLU A 300 7.30 -29.33 -11.35
C GLU A 300 6.04 -30.19 -11.11
N GLU A 301 6.17 -31.31 -10.41
CA GLU A 301 5.02 -32.14 -9.99
C GLU A 301 4.09 -31.38 -9.03
N LEU A 302 4.66 -30.72 -8.01
CA LEU A 302 3.90 -29.91 -7.05
C LEU A 302 3.16 -28.76 -7.76
N ALA A 303 3.83 -28.06 -8.68
CA ALA A 303 3.24 -26.97 -9.45
C ALA A 303 2.06 -27.45 -10.30
N ALA A 304 2.15 -28.62 -10.93
CA ALA A 304 1.03 -29.22 -11.66
C ALA A 304 -0.16 -29.52 -10.73
N GLY A 305 0.12 -30.09 -9.55
CA GLY A 305 -0.88 -30.35 -8.51
C GLY A 305 -1.59 -29.07 -8.05
N TRP A 306 -0.85 -28.04 -7.65
CA TRP A 306 -1.41 -26.76 -7.22
C TRP A 306 -2.18 -26.06 -8.34
N THR A 307 -1.70 -26.14 -9.59
CA THR A 307 -2.42 -25.61 -10.76
C THR A 307 -3.76 -26.31 -10.95
N SER A 308 -3.84 -27.62 -10.73
CA SER A 308 -5.12 -28.34 -10.80
C SER A 308 -6.13 -27.87 -9.74
N VAL A 309 -5.65 -27.58 -8.52
CA VAL A 309 -6.48 -27.03 -7.43
C VAL A 309 -7.00 -25.64 -7.81
N ARG A 310 -6.13 -24.76 -8.34
CA ARG A 310 -6.51 -23.42 -8.82
C ARG A 310 -7.56 -23.50 -9.93
N ALA A 311 -7.39 -24.41 -10.89
CA ALA A 311 -8.35 -24.60 -11.97
C ALA A 311 -9.72 -25.06 -11.46
N ALA A 312 -9.73 -25.98 -10.48
CA ALA A 312 -10.97 -26.42 -9.83
C ALA A 312 -11.65 -25.30 -9.03
N ASP A 313 -10.87 -24.45 -8.34
CA ASP A 313 -11.40 -23.27 -7.64
C ASP A 313 -12.05 -22.28 -8.62
N LEU A 314 -11.43 -22.03 -9.77
CA LEU A 314 -11.98 -21.17 -10.82
C LEU A 314 -13.25 -21.78 -11.43
N GLY A 315 -13.28 -23.10 -11.63
CA GLY A 315 -14.45 -23.80 -12.16
C GLY A 315 -15.64 -23.79 -11.21
N PHE A 316 -15.41 -23.77 -9.90
CA PHE A 316 -16.45 -23.74 -8.87
C PHE A 316 -17.20 -22.40 -8.77
N VAL A 317 -16.57 -21.29 -9.17
CA VAL A 317 -17.16 -19.95 -9.05
C VAL A 317 -17.90 -19.46 -10.30
N LEU A 318 -17.97 -20.29 -11.34
CA LEU A 318 -18.75 -20.07 -12.56
C LEU A 318 -20.13 -20.73 -12.46
#